data_AF-D5P2D4-F1
#
_entry.id   AF-D5P2D4-F1
#
_cell.length_a   1.000
_cell.length_b   1.000
_cell.length_c   1.000
_cell.angle_alpha   90.00
_cell.angle_beta   90.00
_cell.angle_gamma   90.00
#
_symmetry.space_group_name_H-M   'P 1'
#
loop_
_entity.id
_entity.type
_entity.pdbx_description
1 polymer ?
#
loop_
_entity_poly.entity_id
_entity_poly.type
_entity_poly.pdbx_seq_one_letter_code
_entity_poly.pdbx_strand_id
1 'polypeptide(L)' 'MPFREGEVYRCPLPECGCEVTVTKSAPPDCQGQQNPTCCCGQTMEKVS' A
#
# COMPACT_ATOMS: atom_id res chain seq x y z
N MET A 1 5.91 -0.08 -6.89
CA MET A 1 5.11 -0.03 -8.14
C MET A 1 4.11 1.10 -8.00
N PRO A 2 3.64 1.74 -9.08
CA PRO A 2 2.55 2.69 -8.98
C PRO A 2 1.32 1.96 -8.41
N PHE A 3 0.66 2.56 -7.43
CA PHE A 3 -0.57 2.02 -6.86
C PHE A 3 -1.63 1.84 -7.93
N ARG A 4 -2.25 0.66 -7.97
CA ARG A 4 -3.35 0.34 -8.87
C ARG A 4 -4.65 0.26 -8.09
N GLU A 5 -5.73 0.76 -8.70
CA GLU A 5 -7.05 0.71 -8.10
C GLU A 5 -7.43 -0.73 -7.77
N GLY A 6 -7.97 -0.94 -6.57
CA GLY A 6 -8.34 -2.24 -6.03
C GLY A 6 -7.22 -2.97 -5.27
N GLU A 7 -5.96 -2.51 -5.34
CA GLU A 7 -4.88 -3.11 -4.55
C GLU A 7 -5.13 -2.91 -3.05
N VAL A 8 -4.81 -3.95 -2.27
CA VAL A 8 -4.92 -3.92 -0.80
C VAL A 8 -3.54 -4.09 -0.20
N TYR A 9 -3.21 -3.21 0.74
CA TYR A 9 -1.97 -3.25 1.51
C TYR A 9 -2.28 -3.45 2.98
N ARG A 10 -1.53 -4.32 3.65
CA ARG A 10 -1.67 -4.59 5.08
C ARG A 10 -0.34 -4.40 5.80
N CYS A 11 -0.40 -3.89 7.02
CA CYS A 11 0.74 -3.83 7.91
C CYS A 11 1.22 -5.25 8.25
N PRO A 12 2.53 -5.57 8.15
CA PRO A 12 3.04 -6.89 8.50
C PRO A 12 2.93 -7.21 9.99
N LEU A 13 2.76 -6.18 10.85
CA LEU A 13 2.55 -6.35 12.29
C LEU A 13 1.07 -6.61 12.59
N PRO A 14 0.69 -7.82 13.07
CA PRO A 14 -0.71 -8.18 13.30
C PRO A 14 -1.37 -7.35 14.40
N GLU A 15 -0.59 -6.95 15.40
CA GLU A 15 -1.02 -6.09 16.51
C GLU A 15 -1.36 -4.66 16.08
N CYS A 16 -0.79 -4.19 14.96
CA CYS A 16 -1.15 -2.93 14.35
C CYS A 16 -2.38 -3.09 13.46
N GLY A 17 -2.39 -4.10 12.59
CA GLY A 17 -3.56 -4.51 11.82
C GLY A 17 -4.06 -3.50 10.78
N CYS A 18 -3.33 -2.40 10.52
CA CYS A 18 -3.74 -1.40 9.54
C CYS A 18 -3.83 -2.00 8.13
N GLU A 19 -4.88 -1.61 7.42
CA GLU A 19 -5.15 -2.00 6.05
C GLU A 19 -5.53 -0.75 5.24
N VAL A 20 -5.06 -0.70 4.00
CA VAL A 20 -5.34 0.39 3.06
C VAL A 20 -5.76 -0.22 1.73
N THR A 21 -6.85 0.30 1.17
CA THR A 21 -7.31 -0.02 -0.18
C THR A 21 -7.05 1.15 -1.11
N VAL A 22 -6.45 0.87 -2.26
CA VAL A 22 -6.23 1.88 -3.29
C VAL A 22 -7.55 2.13 -4.03
N THR A 23 -8.19 3.27 -3.80
CA THR A 23 -9.44 3.64 -4.47
C THR A 23 -9.25 4.44 -5.75
N LYS A 24 -8.01 4.84 -6.06
CA LYS A 24 -7.63 5.54 -7.30
C LYS A 24 -6.20 5.17 -7.68
N SER A 25 -5.99 4.80 -8.94
CA SER A 25 -4.66 4.47 -9.46
C SER A 25 -3.80 5.71 -9.72
N ALA A 26 -2.49 5.54 -9.64
CA ALA A 26 -1.55 6.52 -10.17
C ALA A 26 -1.62 6.57 -11.72
N PRO A 27 -1.24 7.70 -12.34
CA PRO A 27 -1.12 7.80 -13.79
C PRO A 27 -0.19 6.73 -14.40
N PRO A 28 -0.42 6.28 -15.65
CA PRO A 28 0.38 5.21 -16.28
C PRO A 28 1.87 5.52 -16.42
N ASP A 29 2.24 6.79 -16.47
CA ASP A 29 3.59 7.32 -16.56
C ASP A 29 4.28 7.48 -15.19
N CYS A 30 3.56 7.19 -14.09
CA CYS A 30 4.12 7.24 -12.75
C CYS A 30 5.09 6.08 -12.49
N GLN A 31 6.36 6.39 -12.27
CA GLN A 31 7.41 5.41 -11.96
C GLN A 31 7.64 5.22 -10.45
N GLY A 32 6.67 5.60 -9.61
CA GLY A 32 6.74 5.43 -8.16
C GLY A 32 6.95 3.97 -7.78
N GLN A 33 7.99 3.68 -6.98
CA GLN A 33 8.31 2.32 -6.55
C GLN A 33 8.02 2.04 -5.08
N GLN A 34 7.74 3.08 -4.29
CA GLN A 34 7.59 3.00 -2.84
C GLN A 34 6.22 2.42 -2.45
N ASN A 35 6.23 1.51 -1.47
CA ASN A 35 5.04 1.02 -0.80
C ASN A 35 4.56 2.02 0.27
N PRO A 36 3.30 1.93 0.74
CA PRO A 36 2.81 2.82 1.78
C PRO A 36 3.49 2.50 3.10
N THR A 37 3.73 3.53 3.91
CA THR A 37 4.24 3.37 5.26
C THR A 37 3.07 3.34 6.23
N CYS A 38 3.05 2.34 7.10
CA CYS A 38 2.08 2.21 8.18
C CYS A 38 2.35 3.23 9.29
N CYS A 39 1.33 3.58 10.07
CA CYS A 39 1.46 4.50 11.22
C CYS A 39 2.47 4.01 12.28
N CYS A 40 2.77 2.71 12.33
CA CYS A 40 3.78 2.13 13.20
C CYS A 40 5.21 2.18 12.63
N GLY A 41 5.43 2.86 11.49
CA GLY A 41 6.72 3.01 10.83
C GLY A 41 7.15 1.84 9.94
N GLN A 42 6.35 0.77 9.88
CA GLN A 42 6.62 -0.37 9.00
C GLN A 42 6.19 -0.09 7.56
N THR A 43 6.89 -0.67 6.60
CA THR A 43 6.44 -0.68 5.20
C THR A 43 5.32 -1.70 5.04
N MET A 44 4.20 -1.30 4.45
CA MET A 44 3.06 -2.18 4.22
C MET A 44 3.33 -3.15 3.07
N GLU A 45 2.72 -4.33 3.15
CA GLU A 45 2.83 -5.40 2.16
C GLU A 45 1.55 -5.48 1.33
N LYS A 46 1.69 -5.70 0.02
CA LYS A 46 0.53 -5.92 -0.86
C LYS A 46 -0.02 -7.33 -0.61
N VAL A 47 -1.32 -7.43 -0.37
CA VAL A 47 -2.01 -8.70 -0.09
C VAL A 47 -3.05 -9.09 -1.14
N SER A 48 -3.49 -8.15 -1.98
CA SER A 48 -4.38 -8.40 -3.14
C SER A 48 -4.10 -7.43 -4.27
#